data_AF-A0A529TRN8-F1
#
_entry.id   AF-A0A529TRN8-F1
#
_cell.length_a   1.000
_cell.length_b   1.000
_cell.length_c   1.000
_cell.angle_alpha   90.00
_cell.angle_beta   90.00
_cell.angle_gamma   90.00
#
_symmetry.space_group_name_H-M   'P 1'
#
loop_
_entity.id
_entity.type
_entity.pdbx_description
1 polymer ?
#
loop_
_entity_poly.entity_id
_entity_poly.type
_entity_poly.pdbx_seq_one_letter_code
_entity_poly.pdbx_strand_id
1 'polypeptide(L)'
;MLGRFIKGQSEQRALQPTAVAQGLNGAATVPAAEVEQYDDFLTLKVELHRHLIDRFNLTALENSSKDEILNEIRPIVREFVRGRNVPLNAREL
;
A
#
# COMPACT_ATOMS: atom_id res chain seq x y z
N MET A 1 -4.87 41.81 44.02
CA MET A 1 -4.71 41.33 42.62
C MET A 1 -5.98 40.56 42.29
N LEU A 2 -7.07 41.10 41.73
CA LEU A 2 -7.32 41.77 40.44
C LEU A 2 -6.84 40.96 39.22
N GLY A 3 -7.77 40.25 38.56
CA GLY A 3 -7.51 39.41 37.38
C GLY A 3 -8.74 38.59 36.95
N ARG A 4 -9.90 39.21 36.66
CA ARG A 4 -10.45 39.53 35.31
C ARG A 4 -11.13 38.35 34.58
N PHE A 5 -12.41 38.12 34.93
CA PHE A 5 -13.42 37.58 34.02
C PHE A 5 -13.88 38.67 33.05
N ILE A 6 -13.89 38.36 31.74
CA ILE A 6 -14.62 38.96 30.59
C ILE A 6 -13.82 38.57 29.34
N LYS A 7 -14.32 38.27 28.14
CA LYS A 7 -15.61 38.41 27.47
C LYS A 7 -15.33 38.01 26.01
N GLY A 8 -16.30 37.46 25.30
CA GLY A 8 -16.38 37.69 23.86
C GLY A 8 -16.75 36.48 23.00
N GLN A 9 -17.97 36.54 22.47
CA GLN A 9 -18.33 36.17 21.10
C GLN A 9 -18.54 34.69 20.80
N SER A 10 -19.67 34.20 21.30
CA SER A 10 -20.72 33.70 20.41
C SER A 10 -21.04 34.75 19.33
N GLU A 11 -20.52 34.58 18.10
CA GLU A 11 -21.12 35.05 16.84
C GLU A 11 -20.20 34.71 15.66
N GLN A 12 -20.37 33.51 15.10
CA GLN A 12 -20.15 33.23 13.68
C GLN A 12 -20.78 31.88 13.32
N ARG A 13 -22.06 31.73 13.67
CA ARG A 13 -22.94 30.74 13.03
C ARG A 13 -23.73 31.47 11.95
N ALA A 14 -23.03 31.83 10.88
CA ALA A 14 -23.64 32.42 9.71
C ALA A 14 -23.58 31.42 8.56
N LEU A 15 -24.78 31.03 8.12
CA LEU A 15 -25.14 30.60 6.77
C LEU A 15 -24.92 29.11 6.43
N GLN A 16 -25.98 28.33 6.67
CA GLN A 16 -26.35 27.23 5.78
C GLN A 16 -26.68 27.79 4.39
N PRO A 17 -26.44 27.01 3.32
CA PRO A 17 -27.57 26.65 2.48
C PRO A 17 -27.70 25.13 2.34
N THR A 18 -28.91 24.66 2.65
CA THR A 18 -29.43 23.35 2.25
C THR A 18 -29.43 23.26 0.73
N ALA A 19 -28.72 22.28 0.17
CA ALA A 19 -29.03 21.71 -1.13
C ALA A 19 -28.88 20.19 -1.04
N VAL A 20 -29.98 19.55 -0.67
CA VAL A 20 -30.19 18.13 -0.93
C VAL A 20 -30.30 17.94 -2.44
N ALA A 21 -29.33 17.26 -3.02
CA ALA A 21 -29.48 16.57 -4.29
C ALA A 21 -28.79 15.21 -4.17
N GLN A 22 -29.55 14.25 -3.63
CA GLN A 22 -29.27 12.84 -3.83
C GLN A 22 -29.41 12.56 -5.33
N GLY A 23 -28.27 12.41 -5.99
CA GLY A 23 -28.14 11.95 -7.37
C GLY A 23 -27.26 10.72 -7.38
N LEU A 24 -27.91 9.57 -7.54
CA LEU A 24 -27.37 8.24 -7.71
C LEU A 24 -26.14 8.22 -8.62
N ASN A 25 -24.99 7.77 -8.09
CA ASN A 25 -24.10 6.82 -8.76
C ASN A 25 -22.97 6.44 -7.80
N GLY A 26 -23.05 5.22 -7.27
CA GLY A 26 -21.99 4.58 -6.51
C GLY A 26 -20.82 4.16 -7.40
N ALA A 27 -20.18 5.11 -8.07
CA ALA A 27 -18.83 4.94 -8.56
C ALA A 27 -17.91 5.44 -7.44
N ALA A 28 -17.44 4.51 -6.60
CA ALA A 28 -16.32 4.79 -5.71
C ALA A 28 -15.17 5.31 -6.60
N THR A 29 -14.95 6.63 -6.55
CA THR A 29 -13.77 7.23 -7.17
C THR A 29 -12.60 6.78 -6.31
N VAL A 30 -11.97 5.67 -6.71
CA VAL A 30 -10.65 5.32 -6.19
C VAL A 30 -9.74 6.51 -6.49
N PRO A 31 -9.10 7.12 -5.49
CA PRO A 31 -8.20 8.24 -5.72
C PRO A 31 -7.08 7.79 -6.67
N ALA A 32 -6.78 8.61 -7.68
CA ALA A 32 -5.81 8.28 -8.74
C ALA A 32 -4.43 7.84 -8.20
N ALA A 33 -4.04 8.32 -7.01
CA ALA A 33 -2.80 7.93 -6.34
C ALA A 33 -2.78 6.46 -5.86
N GLU A 34 -3.93 5.87 -5.49
CA GLU A 34 -4.01 4.44 -5.13
C GLU A 34 -3.92 3.55 -6.38
N VAL A 35 -4.37 4.05 -7.54
CA VAL A 35 -4.31 3.31 -8.80
C VAL A 35 -2.87 3.26 -9.33
N GLU A 36 -2.14 4.38 -9.30
CA GLU A 36 -0.71 4.41 -9.68
C GLU A 36 0.14 3.52 -8.78
N GLN A 37 -0.06 3.56 -7.45
CA GLN A 37 0.66 2.65 -6.55
C GLN A 37 0.31 1.18 -6.79
N TYR A 38 -0.95 0.87 -7.09
CA TYR A 38 -1.37 -0.51 -7.37
C TYR A 38 -0.67 -1.06 -8.63
N ASP A 39 -0.52 -0.23 -9.67
CA ASP A 39 0.19 -0.58 -10.90
C ASP A 39 1.70 -0.78 -10.66
N ASP A 40 2.31 0.01 -9.78
CA ASP A 40 3.71 -0.16 -9.37
C ASP A 40 3.92 -1.48 -8.62
N PHE A 41 3.03 -1.85 -7.69
CA PHE A 41 3.09 -3.13 -7.00
C PHE A 41 2.79 -4.32 -7.90
N LEU A 42 1.92 -4.16 -8.89
CA LEU A 42 1.64 -5.19 -9.90
C LEU A 42 2.90 -5.44 -10.75
N THR A 43 3.52 -4.36 -11.22
CA THR A 43 4.78 -4.41 -11.98
C THR A 43 5.88 -5.08 -11.16
N LEU A 44 6.05 -4.67 -9.90
CA LEU A 44 7.02 -5.27 -8.98
C LEU A 44 6.77 -6.77 -8.78
N LYS A 45 5.51 -7.20 -8.63
CA LYS A 45 5.16 -8.62 -8.51
C LYS A 45 5.53 -9.39 -9.77
N VAL A 46 5.19 -8.88 -10.96
CA VAL A 46 5.49 -9.55 -12.23
C VAL A 46 7.00 -9.71 -12.40
N GLU A 47 7.77 -8.67 -12.09
CA GLU A 47 9.23 -8.71 -12.18
C GLU A 47 9.86 -9.63 -11.14
N LEU A 48 9.31 -9.68 -9.92
CA LEU A 48 9.74 -10.64 -8.91
C LEU A 48 9.49 -12.08 -9.38
N HIS A 49 8.31 -12.37 -9.95
CA HIS A 49 8.00 -13.70 -10.46
C HIS A 49 8.95 -14.09 -11.60
N ARG A 50 9.22 -13.16 -12.52
CA ARG A 50 10.20 -13.38 -13.60
C ARG A 50 11.60 -13.64 -13.04
N HIS A 51 12.03 -12.84 -12.07
CA HIS A 51 13.32 -13.00 -11.42
C HIS A 51 13.47 -14.35 -10.71
N LEU A 52 12.41 -14.83 -10.07
CA LEU A 52 12.38 -16.16 -9.46
C LEU A 52 12.51 -17.26 -10.50
N ILE A 53 11.78 -17.18 -11.60
CA ILE A 53 11.86 -18.17 -12.71
C ILE A 53 13.28 -18.21 -13.30
N ASP A 54 13.93 -17.06 -13.45
CA ASP A 54 15.27 -16.96 -14.04
C ASP A 54 16.38 -17.52 -13.12
N ARG A 55 16.16 -17.53 -11.79
CA ARG A 55 17.18 -17.87 -10.78
C ARG A 55 16.95 -19.20 -10.08
N PHE A 56 15.70 -19.65 -10.00
CA PHE A 56 15.32 -20.88 -9.33
C PHE A 56 15.55 -22.09 -10.24
N ASN A 57 16.04 -23.19 -9.65
CA ASN A 57 16.14 -24.44 -10.38
C ASN A 57 14.75 -25.08 -10.52
N LEU A 58 14.07 -24.85 -11.64
CA LEU A 58 12.71 -25.36 -11.87
C LEU A 58 12.61 -26.88 -11.82
N THR A 59 13.69 -27.62 -12.12
CA THR A 59 13.72 -29.09 -11.99
C THR A 59 13.56 -29.56 -10.54
N ALA A 60 13.92 -28.72 -9.57
CA ALA A 60 13.73 -29.03 -8.15
C ALA A 60 12.25 -29.03 -7.74
N LEU A 61 11.36 -28.32 -8.45
CA LEU A 61 9.93 -28.22 -8.09
C LEU A 61 9.21 -29.57 -8.08
N GLU A 62 9.64 -30.52 -8.91
CA GLU A 62 8.94 -31.79 -9.07
C GLU A 62 9.11 -32.72 -7.87
N ASN A 63 10.22 -32.57 -7.12
CA ASN A 63 10.60 -33.48 -6.04
C ASN A 63 10.72 -32.80 -4.68
N SER A 64 10.73 -31.46 -4.64
CA SER A 64 10.90 -30.70 -3.40
C SER A 64 9.58 -30.48 -2.67
N SER A 65 9.64 -30.53 -1.35
CA SER A 65 8.53 -30.11 -0.49
C SER A 65 8.34 -28.60 -0.54
N LYS A 66 7.15 -28.13 -0.15
CA LYS A 66 6.84 -26.70 -0.08
C LYS A 66 7.83 -25.92 0.79
N ASP A 67 8.23 -26.48 1.93
CA ASP A 67 9.16 -25.83 2.85
C ASP A 67 10.57 -25.70 2.26
N GLU A 68 11.03 -26.70 1.53
CA GLU A 68 12.31 -26.65 0.80
C GLU A 68 12.28 -25.59 -0.30
N ILE A 69 11.22 -25.54 -1.10
CA ILE A 69 11.01 -24.50 -2.12
C ILE A 69 11.03 -23.12 -1.47
N LEU A 70 10.35 -22.94 -0.33
CA LEU A 70 10.36 -21.66 0.40
C LEU A 70 11.74 -21.30 0.94
N ASN A 71 12.51 -22.27 1.43
CA ASN A 71 13.87 -22.03 1.93
C ASN A 71 14.82 -21.60 0.82
N GLU A 72 14.63 -22.11 -0.39
CA GLU A 72 15.40 -21.70 -1.58
C GLU A 72 14.95 -20.37 -2.17
N ILE A 73 13.64 -20.10 -2.22
CA ILE A 73 13.09 -18.85 -2.77
C ILE A 73 13.45 -17.65 -1.89
N ARG A 74 13.38 -17.78 -0.55
CA ARG A 74 13.64 -16.67 0.41
C ARG A 74 14.93 -15.87 0.13
N PRO A 75 16.12 -16.47 -0.01
CA PRO A 75 17.34 -15.70 -0.28
C PRO A 75 17.28 -14.96 -1.63
N ILE A 76 16.65 -15.53 -2.65
CA ILE A 76 16.50 -14.90 -3.98
C ILE A 76 15.59 -13.66 -3.86
N VAL A 77 14.45 -13.79 -3.17
CA VAL A 77 13.54 -12.65 -2.92
C VAL A 77 14.24 -11.55 -2.12
N ARG A 78 14.99 -11.92 -1.07
CA ARG A 78 15.76 -10.96 -0.25
C ARG A 78 16.77 -10.18 -1.07
N GLU A 79 17.48 -10.85 -1.99
CA GLU A 79 18.43 -10.21 -2.90
C GLU A 79 17.72 -9.22 -3.83
N PHE A 80 16.62 -9.64 -4.46
CA PHE A 80 15.83 -8.82 -5.37
C PHE A 80 15.27 -7.55 -4.69
N VAL A 81 14.65 -7.71 -3.52
CA VAL A 81 14.08 -6.61 -2.74
C VAL A 81 15.16 -5.61 -2.32
N ARG A 82 16.33 -6.11 -1.88
CA ARG A 82 17.46 -5.26 -1.49
C ARG A 82 18.01 -4.46 -2.67
N GLY A 83 18.16 -5.10 -3.83
CA GLY A 83 18.67 -4.43 -5.04
C GLY A 83 17.76 -3.31 -5.56
N ARG A 84 16.46 -3.41 -5.29
CA ARG A 84 15.45 -2.46 -5.78
C ARG A 84 15.04 -1.38 -4.78
N ASN A 85 15.64 -1.35 -3.59
CA ASN A 85 15.32 -0.41 -2.50
C ASN A 85 13.81 -0.29 -2.23
N VAL A 86 13.09 -1.42 -2.32
CA VAL A 86 11.65 -1.43 -2.03
C VAL A 86 11.48 -1.08 -0.55
N PRO A 87 10.64 -0.10 -0.19
CA PRO A 87 10.38 0.27 1.21
C PRO A 87 9.55 -0.82 1.89
N LEU A 88 10.20 -1.95 2.22
CA LEU A 88 9.64 -3.06 2.97
C LEU A 88 10.17 -3.03 4.40
N ASN A 89 9.31 -3.41 5.34
CA ASN A 89 9.67 -3.46 6.76
C ASN A 89 10.74 -4.55 6.96
N ALA A 90 11.83 -4.25 7.67
CA ALA A 90 12.99 -5.16 7.80
C ALA A 90 12.66 -6.54 8.40
N ARG A 91 11.47 -6.70 8.99
CA ARG A 91 10.96 -7.97 9.55
C ARG A 91 10.46 -8.96 8.49
N GLU A 92 10.18 -8.48 7.27
CA GLU A 92 9.69 -9.27 6.14
C GLU A 92 10.85 -9.85 5.30
N LEU A 93 12.10 -9.43 5.60
CA LEU A 93 13.33 -9.99 5.03
C LEU A 93 13.72 -11.23 5.82
#